data_AF-A0A7W8KII5-F1
#
_entry.id   AF-A0A7W8KII5-F1
#
_cell.length_a   1.000
_cell.length_b   1.000
_cell.length_c   1.000
_cell.angle_alpha   90.00
_cell.angle_beta   90.00
_cell.angle_gamma   90.00
#
_symmetry.space_group_name_H-M   'P 1'
#
loop_
_entity.id
_entity.type
_entity.pdbx_description
1 polymer ?
#
loop_
_entity_poly.entity_id
_entity_poly.type
_entity_poly.pdbx_seq_one_letter_code
_entity_poly.pdbx_strand_id
1 'polypeptide(L)' 'MARTKPIPRPRYQQTYPDHLATAEQLGALGLKPGTSEPDAILEYSRANSSGLCALYERRKAVPVEVESA' A
#
# COMPACT_ATOMS: atom_id res chain seq x y z
N MET A 1 10.94 -9.50 26.81
CA MET A 1 9.96 -8.91 25.86
C MET A 1 10.76 -8.20 24.77
N ALA A 2 10.89 -8.79 23.59
CA ALA A 2 11.63 -8.16 22.50
C ALA A 2 10.87 -6.90 22.05
N ARG A 3 11.45 -5.73 22.32
CA ARG A 3 10.98 -4.46 21.74
C ARG A 3 11.24 -4.55 20.24
N THR A 4 10.26 -4.99 19.47
CA THR A 4 10.31 -4.93 18.01
C THR A 4 10.48 -3.46 17.65
N LYS A 5 11.71 -3.07 17.29
CA LYS A 5 11.99 -1.74 16.76
C LYS A 5 10.99 -1.51 15.63
N PRO A 6 10.19 -0.43 15.66
CA PRO A 6 9.34 -0.12 14.53
C PRO A 6 10.26 0.01 13.32
N ILE A 7 10.10 -0.89 12.36
CA ILE A 7 10.85 -0.88 11.12
C ILE A 7 10.57 0.50 10.51
N PRO A 8 11.58 1.33 10.23
CA PRO A 8 11.36 2.64 9.63
C PRO A 8 10.80 2.42 8.22
N ARG A 9 9.47 2.41 8.11
CA ARG A 9 8.80 2.30 6.83
C ARG A 9 8.96 3.63 6.10
N PRO A 10 9.40 3.62 4.83
CA PRO A 10 9.51 4.85 4.06
C PRO A 10 8.13 5.51 3.95
N ARG A 11 8.12 6.83 4.19
CA ARG A 11 6.94 7.68 4.02
C ARG A 11 7.13 8.51 2.78
N TYR A 12 6.16 8.47 1.88
CA TYR A 12 6.14 9.27 0.66
C TYR A 12 5.10 10.36 0.83
N GLN A 13 5.45 11.61 0.55
CA GLN A 13 4.51 12.75 0.61
C GLN A 13 4.16 13.16 -0.81
N GLN A 14 2.89 13.01 -1.19
CA GLN A 14 2.34 13.29 -2.53
C GLN A 14 3.12 12.67 -3.70
N THR A 15 3.98 11.69 -3.40
CA THR A 15 4.87 11.03 -4.35
C THR A 15 4.39 9.60 -4.49
N TYR A 16 4.08 9.20 -5.73
CA TYR A 16 3.53 7.89 -6.05
C TYR A 16 4.59 7.04 -6.75
N PRO A 17 5.42 6.29 -6.00
CA PRO A 17 6.45 5.43 -6.59
C PRO A 17 5.83 4.35 -7.48
N ASP A 18 6.40 4.13 -8.68
CA ASP A 18 5.83 3.21 -9.67
C ASP A 18 5.83 1.72 -9.23
N HIS A 19 6.76 1.35 -8.36
CA HIS A 19 6.89 0.01 -7.80
C HIS A 19 5.91 -0.25 -6.63
N LEU A 20 5.30 0.80 -6.08
CA LEU A 20 4.35 0.73 -4.97
C LEU A 20 2.96 1.13 -5.44
N ALA A 21 1.95 0.51 -4.88
CA ALA A 21 0.56 0.83 -5.17
C ALA A 21 -0.26 0.84 -3.90
N THR A 22 -1.29 1.68 -3.86
CA THR A 22 -2.30 1.59 -2.81
C THR A 22 -3.16 0.33 -3.01
N ALA A 23 -3.82 -0.14 -1.95
CA ALA A 23 -4.75 -1.27 -2.06
C ALA A 23 -5.85 -1.01 -3.10
N GLU A 24 -6.33 0.22 -3.25
CA GLU A 24 -7.29 0.59 -4.30
C GLU A 24 -6.70 0.48 -5.70
N GLN A 25 -5.46 0.92 -5.92
CA GLN A 25 -4.79 0.79 -7.21
C GLN A 25 -4.55 -0.68 -7.58
N LEU A 26 -4.18 -1.51 -6.60
CA LEU A 26 -4.07 -2.95 -6.82
C LEU A 26 -5.44 -3.55 -7.14
N GLY A 27 -6.48 -3.20 -6.37
CA GLY A 27 -7.85 -3.68 -6.59
C GLY A 27 -8.40 -3.32 -7.97
N ALA A 28 -8.11 -2.12 -8.46
CA ALA A 28 -8.46 -1.69 -9.82
C ALA A 28 -7.79 -2.55 -10.92
N LEU A 29 -6.66 -3.19 -10.60
CA LEU A 29 -5.95 -4.14 -11.47
C LEU A 29 -6.36 -5.61 -11.22
N GLY A 30 -7.32 -5.87 -10.32
CA GLY A 30 -7.67 -7.23 -9.90
C GLY A 30 -6.60 -7.88 -9.02
N LEU A 31 -5.78 -7.08 -8.33
CA LEU A 31 -4.70 -7.52 -7.45
C LEU A 31 -5.01 -7.16 -5.99
N LYS A 32 -4.54 -7.98 -5.05
CA LYS A 32 -4.53 -7.71 -3.60
C LYS A 32 -3.09 -7.64 -3.10
N PRO A 33 -2.81 -6.86 -2.05
CA PRO A 33 -1.51 -6.92 -1.40
C PRO A 33 -1.23 -8.34 -0.90
N GLY A 34 -0.05 -8.89 -1.23
CA GLY A 34 0.34 -10.23 -0.78
C GLY A 34 0.71 -10.29 0.71
N THR A 35 0.75 -9.15 1.39
CA THR A 35 1.06 -9.02 2.81
C THR A 35 0.03 -8.14 3.51
N SER A 36 -0.32 -8.49 4.75
CA SER A 36 -1.18 -7.64 5.59
C SER A 36 -0.44 -6.37 6.06
N GLU A 37 0.89 -6.41 6.10
CA GLU A 37 1.71 -5.25 6.44
C GLU A 37 2.01 -4.41 5.20
N PRO A 38 1.83 -3.07 5.27
CA PRO A 38 2.21 -2.18 4.19
C PRO A 38 3.74 -2.00 4.14
N ASP A 39 4.30 -2.02 2.94
CA ASP A 39 5.72 -1.75 2.69
C ASP A 39 6.07 -0.28 2.95
N ALA A 40 5.14 0.62 2.65
CA ALA A 40 5.32 2.06 2.80
C ALA A 40 4.02 2.78 3.16
N ILE A 41 4.11 4.04 3.56
CA ILE A 41 2.95 4.90 3.80
C ILE A 41 3.02 6.09 2.86
N LEU A 42 1.93 6.33 2.12
CA LEU A 42 1.72 7.53 1.33
C LEU A 42 0.91 8.53 2.15
N GLU A 43 1.49 9.69 2.38
CA GLU A 43 0.76 10.85 2.87
C GLU A 43 0.36 11.69 1.65
N TYR A 44 -0.94 11.79 1.41
CA TYR A 44 -1.46 12.59 0.31
C TYR A 44 -2.21 13.79 0.88
N SER A 45 -2.04 14.92 0.20
CA SER A 45 -2.71 16.17 0.50
C SER A 45 -3.37 16.63 -0.78
N ARG A 46 -4.69 16.75 -0.77
CA ARG A 46 -5.50 17.40 -1.81
C ARG A 46 -6.10 18.68 -1.22
N ALA A 47 -6.57 19.56 -2.10
CA ALA A 47 -7.06 20.90 -1.74
C ALA A 47 -8.06 20.94 -0.57
N ASN A 48 -8.88 19.90 -0.40
CA ASN A 48 -9.86 19.78 0.69
C ASN A 48 -9.67 18.55 1.60
N SER A 49 -8.65 17.73 1.39
CA SER A 49 -8.49 16.49 2.15
C SER A 49 -7.05 16.02 2.16
N SER A 50 -6.55 15.73 3.35
CA SER A 50 -5.27 15.06 3.58
C SER A 50 -5.51 13.74 4.28
N GLY A 51 -4.76 12.72 3.87
CA GLY A 51 -4.92 11.38 4.40
C GLY A 51 -3.64 10.56 4.28
N LEU A 52 -3.64 9.43 4.99
CA LEU A 52 -2.60 8.43 4.92
C LEU A 52 -3.15 7.21 4.20
N CYS A 53 -2.45 6.75 3.17
CA CYS A 53 -2.72 5.50 2.47
C CYS A 53 -1.57 4.53 2.71
N ALA A 54 -1.91 3.27 2.95
CA ALA A 54 -0.96 2.18 2.90
C ALA A 54 -0.51 1.93 1.45
N LEU A 55 0.80 1.80 1.24
CA LEU A 55 1.42 1.40 0.00
C LEU A 55 1.98 -0.01 0.13
N TYR A 56 1.79 -0.79 -0.94
CA TYR A 56 2.20 -2.19 -1.04
C TYR A 56 3.01 -2.37 -2.32
N GLU A 57 4.02 -3.24 -2.29
CA GLU A 57 4.78 -3.56 -3.49
C GLU A 57 3.92 -4.26 -4.54
N ARG A 58 3.88 -3.71 -5.76
CA ARG A 58 3.20 -4.34 -6.91
C ARG A 58 3.77 -5.72 -7.21
N ARG A 59 5.07 -5.93 -6.98
CA ARG A 59 5.74 -7.24 -7.17
C ARG A 59 5.29 -8.30 -6.17
N LYS A 60 4.84 -7.90 -4.99
CA LYS A 60 4.30 -8.80 -3.96
C LYS A 60 2.78 -8.92 -4.07
N ALA A 61 2.13 -8.08 -4.87
CA ALA A 61 0.70 -8.16 -5.08
C ALA A 61 0.36 -9.48 -5.78
N VAL A 62 -0.68 -10.12 -5.28
CA VAL A 62 -1.18 -11.39 -5.82
C VAL A 62 -2.55 -11.14 -6.45
N PRO A 63 -2.97 -11.91 -7.47
CA PRO A 63 -4.31 -11.78 -8.02
C PRO A 63 -5.36 -11.95 -6.92
N VAL A 64 -6.38 -11.09 -6.97
CA VAL A 64 -7.62 -11.34 -6.23
C VAL A 64 -8.21 -12.57 -6.87
N GLU A 65 -8.16 -13.70 -6.17
CA GLU A 65 -8.95 -14.87 -6.50
C GLU A 65 -10.41 -14.45 -6.36
N VAL A 66 -10.97 -13.94 -7.45
CA VAL A 66 -12.41 -13.77 -7.60
C VAL A 66 -12.91 -15.19 -7.81
N GLU A 67 -13.22 -15.87 -6.71
CA GLU A 67 -14.05 -17.06 -6.75
C GLU A 67 -15.32 -16.62 -7.48
N SER A 68 -15.38 -16.94 -8.77
CA SER A 68 -16.54 -16.72 -9.61
C SER A 68 -17.59 -17.70 -9.10
N ALA A 69 -18.42 -17.24 -8.16
CA ALA A 69 -19.62 -17.91 -7.71
C ALA A 69 -20.82 -17.46 -8.55
#